data_AF-A0A2V1C649-F1
#
_entry.id   AF-A0A2V1C649-F1
#
_cell.length_a   1.000
_cell.length_b   1.000
_cell.length_c   1.000
_cell.angle_alpha   90.00
_cell.angle_beta   90.00
_cell.angle_gamma   90.00
#
_symmetry.space_group_name_H-M   'P 1'
#
loop_
_entity.id
_entity.type
_entity.pdbx_description
1 polymer ?
#
loop_
_entity_poly.entity_id
_entity_poly.type
_entity_poly.pdbx_seq_one_letter_code
_entity_poly.pdbx_strand_id
1 'polypeptide(L)'
;MGRVFKVLWSELDAGEEADDGGNRSSGSFIERELKSGGALVQKVRKFLIVKQYDSGQVGCCTCLPVTAYGGKAITKEGIHVDDHAEIYSGRSPFYASGEGGMTKRPIRLSCSKDHKLVAPSLLNYGKVYTVEHNVKVCFIGQI
;
A
#
# COMPACT_ATOMS: atom_id res chain seq x y z
N MET A 1 8.29 14.66 7.71
CA MET A 1 8.78 13.72 6.68
C MET A 1 7.81 12.54 6.60
N GLY A 2 7.57 11.99 5.40
CA GLY A 2 6.61 10.89 5.21
C GLY A 2 7.25 9.55 5.58
N ARG A 3 6.52 8.69 6.30
CA ARG A 3 6.99 7.34 6.68
C ARG A 3 6.09 6.29 6.06
N VAL A 4 6.69 5.17 5.64
CA VAL A 4 5.95 4.02 5.09
C VAL A 4 6.02 2.86 6.07
N PHE A 5 4.90 2.18 6.30
CA PHE A 5 4.82 1.02 7.17
C PHE A 5 4.00 -0.13 6.56
N LYS A 6 4.20 -1.33 7.10
CA LYS A 6 3.39 -2.54 6.87
C LYS A 6 2.50 -2.81 8.08
N VAL A 7 1.30 -3.33 7.83
CA VAL A 7 0.31 -3.69 8.85
C VAL A 7 -0.49 -4.90 8.40
N LEU A 8 -0.85 -5.80 9.32
CA LEU A 8 -1.85 -6.83 9.04
C LEU A 8 -3.23 -6.19 9.03
N TRP A 9 -3.94 -6.29 7.92
CA TRP A 9 -5.21 -5.61 7.69
C TRP A 9 -6.30 -6.64 7.38
N SER A 10 -7.45 -6.49 8.04
CA SER A 10 -8.64 -7.30 7.76
C SER A 10 -9.50 -6.59 6.72
N GLU A 11 -9.88 -7.29 5.67
CA GLU A 11 -10.77 -6.79 4.63
C GLU A 11 -11.68 -7.89 4.10
N LEU A 12 -12.77 -7.51 3.42
CA LEU A 12 -13.59 -8.47 2.71
C LEU A 12 -12.86 -8.91 1.45
N ASP A 13 -12.98 -10.20 1.11
CA ASP A 13 -12.46 -10.70 -0.16
C ASP A 13 -13.26 -10.12 -1.31
N ALA A 14 -12.68 -9.12 -1.97
CA ALA A 14 -13.19 -8.56 -3.20
C ALA A 14 -12.50 -9.18 -4.45
N GLY A 15 -11.77 -10.29 -4.29
CA GLY A 15 -10.98 -10.89 -5.38
C GLY A 15 -9.75 -10.06 -5.75
N GLU A 16 -9.25 -9.21 -4.85
CA GLU A 16 -8.02 -8.45 -5.09
C GLU A 16 -6.79 -9.38 -5.08
N GLU A 17 -6.04 -9.36 -6.18
CA GLU A 17 -4.80 -10.12 -6.36
C GLU A 17 -3.79 -9.81 -5.26
N ALA A 18 -3.18 -10.87 -4.70
CA ALA A 18 -2.16 -10.72 -3.67
C ALA A 18 -0.93 -9.97 -4.20
N ASP A 19 -0.41 -9.06 -3.39
CA ASP A 19 0.81 -8.31 -3.66
C ASP A 19 2.04 -9.21 -3.37
N ASP A 20 2.38 -10.11 -4.29
CA ASP A 20 3.42 -11.14 -4.10
C ASP A 20 4.84 -10.53 -4.14
N GLY A 21 5.19 -9.89 -3.04
CA GLY A 21 6.50 -9.31 -2.78
C GLY A 21 7.37 -10.16 -1.88
N GLY A 22 7.66 -11.39 -2.30
CA GLY A 22 8.79 -12.18 -1.81
C GLY A 22 8.64 -12.77 -0.40
N ASN A 23 7.87 -13.85 -0.27
CA ASN A 23 8.28 -15.16 0.26
C ASN A 23 7.07 -16.10 0.15
N ARG A 24 7.31 -17.33 -0.33
CA ARG A 24 6.27 -18.31 -0.71
C ARG A 24 5.48 -18.81 0.50
N SER A 25 4.39 -18.14 0.84
CA SER A 25 3.23 -18.74 1.53
C SER A 25 2.04 -17.78 1.47
N SER A 26 1.08 -18.08 0.58
CA SER A 26 -0.33 -17.67 0.57
C SER A 26 -0.66 -16.23 1.02
N GLY A 27 -1.05 -15.39 0.04
CA GLY A 27 -1.45 -13.97 0.19
C GLY A 27 -2.74 -13.68 0.96
N SER A 28 -3.09 -14.53 1.92
CA SER A 28 -4.14 -14.37 2.92
C SER A 28 -3.71 -15.21 4.13
N PHE A 29 -3.50 -14.57 5.29
CA PHE A 29 -3.02 -15.30 6.48
C PHE A 29 -4.14 -16.11 7.13
N ILE A 30 -5.39 -15.65 7.00
CA ILE A 30 -6.60 -16.29 7.52
C ILE A 30 -7.77 -15.87 6.63
N GLU A 31 -8.47 -16.84 6.06
CA GLU A 31 -9.78 -16.64 5.42
C GLU A 31 -10.85 -17.16 6.37
N ARG A 32 -11.85 -16.33 6.68
CA ARG A 32 -13.01 -16.72 7.48
C ARG A 32 -14.27 -16.42 6.71
N GLU A 33 -15.06 -17.44 6.44
CA GLU A 33 -16.40 -17.26 5.90
C GLU A 33 -17.30 -16.52 6.90
N LEU A 34 -17.97 -15.48 6.42
CA LEU A 34 -18.90 -14.69 7.20
C LEU A 34 -20.32 -15.23 7.02
N LYS A 35 -21.10 -15.21 8.11
CA LYS A 35 -22.52 -15.62 8.09
C LYS A 35 -23.37 -14.82 7.10
N SER A 36 -22.95 -13.61 6.75
CA SER A 36 -23.59 -12.72 5.80
C SER A 36 -23.35 -13.09 4.33
N GLY A 37 -22.57 -14.14 4.06
CA GLY A 37 -21.97 -14.39 2.74
C GLY A 37 -20.71 -13.52 2.56
N GLY A 38 -19.66 -14.12 1.99
CA GLY A 38 -18.35 -13.52 1.79
C GLY A 38 -17.26 -14.04 2.74
N ALA A 39 -16.00 -13.79 2.40
CA ALA A 39 -14.84 -14.18 3.21
C ALA A 39 -14.13 -12.94 3.77
N LEU A 40 -13.83 -12.95 5.08
CA LEU A 40 -12.91 -12.01 5.69
C LEU A 40 -11.49 -12.53 5.49
N VAL A 41 -10.63 -11.68 4.95
CA VAL A 41 -9.24 -12.01 4.63
C VAL A 41 -8.31 -11.09 5.40
N GLN A 42 -7.27 -11.66 6.01
CA GLN A 42 -6.18 -10.88 6.57
C GLN A 42 -4.99 -10.82 5.61
N LYS A 43 -4.60 -9.62 5.18
CA LYS A 43 -3.46 -9.39 4.28
C LYS A 43 -2.50 -8.36 4.88
N VAL A 44 -1.20 -8.49 4.60
CA VAL A 44 -0.24 -7.44 4.97
C VAL A 44 -0.34 -6.30 3.94
N ARG A 45 -0.79 -5.14 4.39
CA ARG A 45 -0.89 -3.91 3.58
C ARG A 45 0.24 -2.95 3.90
N LYS A 46 0.63 -2.14 2.92
CA LYS A 46 1.66 -1.10 3.04
C LYS A 46 0.97 0.26 2.95
N PHE A 47 1.38 1.22 3.77
CA PHE A 47 0.79 2.56 3.81
C PHE A 47 1.86 3.64 3.94
N LEU A 48 1.69 4.75 3.23
CA LEU A 48 2.41 6.00 3.42
C LEU A 48 1.60 6.92 4.33
N ILE A 49 2.21 7.39 5.42
CA ILE A 49 1.63 8.42 6.29
C ILE A 49 1.77 9.78 5.60
N VAL A 50 0.65 10.45 5.36
CA VAL A 50 0.61 11.81 4.77
C VAL A 50 0.29 12.89 5.78
N LYS A 51 -0.40 12.56 6.88
CA LYS A 51 -0.70 13.50 7.96
C LYS A 51 -0.90 12.76 9.27
N GLN A 52 -0.43 13.36 10.37
CA GLN A 52 -0.60 12.83 11.72
C GLN A 52 -1.52 13.75 12.52
N TYR A 53 -2.35 13.16 13.39
CA TYR A 53 -3.22 13.85 14.32
C TYR A 53 -2.96 13.28 15.71
N ASP A 54 -2.62 14.15 16.64
CA ASP A 54 -2.39 13.80 18.03
C ASP A 54 -3.04 14.86 18.92
N SER A 55 -4.06 14.46 19.68
CA SER A 55 -4.75 15.32 20.64
C SER A 55 -4.42 14.95 22.10
N GLY A 56 -3.38 14.14 22.34
CA GLY A 56 -2.95 13.71 23.67
C GLY A 56 -3.80 12.61 24.33
N GLN A 57 -4.99 12.30 23.80
CA GLN A 57 -5.86 11.21 24.27
C GLN A 57 -6.15 10.16 23.19
N VAL A 58 -6.29 10.60 21.93
CA VAL A 58 -6.52 9.75 20.76
C VAL A 58 -5.61 10.24 19.65
N GLY A 59 -4.99 9.32 18.92
CA GLY A 59 -4.09 9.66 17.84
C GLY A 59 -4.30 8.76 16.63
N CYS A 60 -4.27 9.37 15.45
CA CYS A 60 -4.39 8.67 14.19
C CYS A 60 -3.58 9.35 13.09
N CYS A 61 -3.42 8.65 11.98
CA CYS A 61 -2.76 9.14 10.79
C CYS A 61 -3.71 9.02 9.60
N THR A 62 -3.68 10.01 8.71
CA THR A 62 -4.16 9.85 7.33
C THR A 62 -3.05 9.18 6.52
N CYS A 63 -3.43 8.13 5.80
CA CYS A 63 -2.54 7.24 5.08
C CYS A 63 -3.02 6.99 3.65
N LEU A 64 -2.07 6.84 2.73
CA LEU A 64 -2.33 6.37 1.36
C LEU A 64 -1.80 4.93 1.22
N PRO A 65 -2.56 4.00 0.63
CA PRO A 65 -2.12 2.64 0.43
C PRO A 65 -1.03 2.59 -0.65
N VAL A 66 -0.09 1.66 -0.46
CA VAL A 66 0.95 1.30 -1.42
C VAL A 66 0.66 -0.11 -1.93
N THR A 67 0.51 -0.27 -3.24
CA THR A 67 0.09 -1.53 -3.88
C THR A 67 0.81 -1.76 -5.20
N ALA A 68 1.29 -2.98 -5.46
CA ALA A 68 1.83 -3.37 -6.77
C ALA A 68 0.77 -4.01 -7.69
N TYR A 69 -0.46 -4.22 -7.20
CA TYR A 69 -1.56 -4.83 -7.96
C TYR A 69 -1.16 -6.16 -8.62
N GLY A 70 -0.52 -7.05 -7.87
CA GLY A 70 0.01 -8.32 -8.42
C GLY A 70 1.13 -8.10 -9.46
N GLY A 71 1.85 -7.00 -9.37
CA GLY A 71 2.88 -6.58 -10.33
C GLY A 71 2.34 -5.92 -11.60
N LYS A 72 1.02 -5.79 -11.76
CA LYS A 72 0.40 -5.20 -12.95
C LYS A 72 0.41 -3.67 -12.92
N ALA A 73 0.45 -3.06 -11.73
CA ALA A 73 0.33 -1.61 -11.53
C ALA A 73 -0.76 -1.00 -12.44
N ILE A 74 -0.43 0.02 -13.24
CA ILE A 74 -1.37 0.76 -14.09
C ILE A 74 -2.04 -0.08 -15.18
N THR A 75 -1.54 -1.29 -15.45
CA THR A 75 -2.14 -2.21 -16.43
C THR A 75 -3.25 -3.08 -15.83
N LYS A 76 -3.48 -3.01 -14.51
CA LYS A 76 -4.61 -3.69 -13.87
C LYS A 76 -5.92 -3.08 -14.35
N GLU A 77 -6.83 -3.94 -14.80
CA GLU A 77 -8.17 -3.56 -15.23
C GLU A 77 -8.91 -2.76 -14.14
N GLY A 78 -9.57 -1.67 -14.54
CA GLY A 78 -10.34 -0.80 -13.65
C GLY A 78 -9.52 0.23 -12.87
N ILE A 79 -8.21 0.35 -13.09
CA ILE A 79 -7.42 1.42 -12.48
C ILE A 79 -7.76 2.79 -13.09
N HIS A 80 -8.00 3.76 -12.21
CA HIS A 80 -7.97 5.17 -12.58
C HIS A 80 -6.55 5.73 -12.42
N VAL A 81 -5.82 5.83 -13.54
CA VAL A 81 -4.38 6.18 -13.56
C VAL A 81 -4.13 7.54 -12.90
N ASP A 82 -5.05 8.50 -13.06
CA ASP A 82 -4.93 9.83 -12.46
C ASP A 82 -4.99 9.81 -10.93
N ASP A 83 -5.53 8.77 -10.29
CA ASP A 83 -5.49 8.63 -8.83
C ASP A 83 -4.16 8.11 -8.31
N HIS A 84 -3.19 7.81 -9.17
CA HIS A 84 -1.99 7.09 -8.79
C HIS A 84 -0.71 7.90 -9.00
N ALA A 85 0.27 7.69 -8.13
CA ALA A 85 1.67 8.02 -8.38
C ALA A 85 2.53 6.78 -8.17
N GLU A 86 3.61 6.63 -8.93
CA GLU A 86 4.56 5.56 -8.65
C GLU A 86 5.31 5.85 -7.34
N ILE A 87 5.49 4.82 -6.51
CA ILE A 87 6.43 4.82 -5.40
C ILE A 87 7.48 3.72 -5.64
N TYR A 88 8.76 4.08 -5.56
CA TYR A 88 9.84 3.18 -5.96
C TYR A 88 11.02 3.21 -4.97
N SER A 89 11.67 2.07 -4.75
CA SER A 89 12.89 1.97 -3.91
C SER A 89 14.17 1.70 -4.71
N GLY A 90 14.07 1.67 -6.04
CA GLY A 90 15.17 1.41 -6.96
C GLY A 90 16.05 2.65 -7.26
N ARG A 91 16.85 2.53 -8.32
CA ARG A 91 17.68 3.65 -8.83
C ARG A 91 16.84 4.70 -9.55
N SER A 92 15.86 4.27 -10.34
CA SER A 92 14.95 5.12 -11.11
C SER A 92 13.52 4.60 -10.97
N PRO A 93 12.51 5.46 -11.18
CA PRO A 93 11.12 5.02 -11.33
C PRO A 93 11.00 4.12 -12.57
N PHE A 94 10.01 3.22 -12.54
CA PHE A 94 9.63 2.36 -13.65
C PHE A 94 8.85 3.14 -14.72
N TYR A 95 8.00 4.08 -14.29
CA TYR A 95 7.26 5.00 -15.14
C TYR A 95 7.89 6.39 -15.04
N ALA A 96 8.55 6.84 -16.11
CA ALA A 96 8.95 8.23 -16.20
C ALA A 96 7.70 9.13 -16.23
N SER A 97 7.82 10.38 -15.73
CA SER A 97 6.69 11.31 -15.71
C SER A 97 6.14 11.51 -17.12
N GLY A 98 4.84 11.31 -17.32
CA GLY A 98 4.18 11.41 -18.63
C GLY A 98 4.15 10.11 -19.45
N GLU A 99 4.92 9.08 -19.08
CA GLU A 99 4.82 7.75 -19.71
C GLU A 99 3.67 6.93 -19.10
N GLY A 100 2.97 6.16 -19.93
CA GLY A 100 1.85 5.32 -19.49
C GLY A 100 0.63 6.07 -18.94
N GLY A 101 0.55 7.40 -19.15
CA GLY A 101 -0.56 8.24 -18.67
C GLY A 101 -0.41 8.73 -17.22
N MET A 102 0.73 8.45 -16.56
CA MET A 102 0.96 8.90 -15.19
C MET A 102 1.35 10.38 -15.15
N THR A 103 0.47 11.21 -14.61
CA THR A 103 0.67 12.67 -14.49
C THR A 103 1.30 13.08 -13.15
N LYS A 104 1.18 12.25 -12.11
CA LYS A 104 1.70 12.53 -10.78
C LYS A 104 3.18 12.16 -10.67
N ARG A 105 3.94 13.00 -9.96
CA ARG A 105 5.39 12.83 -9.77
C ARG A 105 5.69 11.53 -8.99
N PRO A 106 6.60 10.65 -9.49
CA PRO A 106 7.05 9.48 -8.75
C PRO A 106 7.73 9.86 -7.43
N ILE A 107 7.50 9.05 -6.39
CA ILE A 107 8.04 9.25 -5.04
C ILE A 107 9.08 8.17 -4.75
N ARG A 108 10.30 8.60 -4.42
CA ARG A 108 11.38 7.69 -4.05
C ARG A 108 11.27 7.31 -2.57
N LEU A 109 11.20 6.02 -2.29
CA LEU A 109 11.24 5.45 -0.95
C LEU A 109 12.66 5.00 -0.59
N SER A 110 13.19 5.56 0.50
CA SER A 110 14.40 5.03 1.15
C SER A 110 14.00 3.92 2.13
N CYS A 111 14.14 2.67 1.70
CA CYS A 111 13.82 1.52 2.56
C CYS A 111 14.83 1.36 3.70
N SER A 112 14.33 0.94 4.87
CA SER A 112 15.19 0.47 5.96
C SER A 112 15.92 -0.81 5.57
N LYS A 113 17.00 -1.15 6.30
CA LYS A 113 17.72 -2.41 6.11
C LYS A 113 16.73 -3.58 6.13
N ASP A 114 16.88 -4.51 5.18
CA ASP A 114 16.04 -5.71 5.01
C ASP A 114 14.64 -5.52 4.43
N HIS A 115 14.31 -4.31 3.96
CA HIS A 115 13.06 -4.05 3.25
C HIS A 115 13.29 -3.67 1.80
N LYS A 116 12.39 -4.16 0.94
CA LYS A 116 12.31 -3.80 -0.47
C LYS A 116 10.85 -3.56 -0.85
N LEU A 117 10.66 -2.66 -1.78
CA LEU A 117 9.38 -2.46 -2.43
C LEU A 117 9.35 -3.26 -3.73
N VAL A 118 8.22 -3.91 -4.02
CA VAL A 118 8.01 -4.59 -5.30
C VAL A 118 7.86 -3.54 -6.38
N ALA A 119 8.58 -3.67 -7.47
CA ALA A 119 8.37 -2.82 -8.63
C ALA A 119 7.47 -3.53 -9.65
N PRO A 120 6.53 -2.82 -10.29
CA PRO A 120 6.08 -1.44 -9.99
C PRO A 120 5.11 -1.38 -8.80
N SER A 121 5.26 -0.40 -7.90
CA SER A 121 4.30 -0.11 -6.81
C SER A 121 3.71 1.28 -6.96
N LEU A 122 2.43 1.43 -6.65
CA LEU A 122 1.69 2.68 -6.76
C LEU A 122 1.16 3.14 -5.40
N LEU A 123 1.22 4.46 -5.17
CA LEU A 123 0.39 5.16 -4.21
C LEU A 123 -0.98 5.43 -4.83
N ASN A 124 -2.05 5.18 -4.09
CA ASN A 124 -3.41 5.51 -4.52
C ASN A 124 -3.94 6.69 -3.69
N TYR A 125 -4.17 7.82 -4.35
CA TYR A 125 -4.71 9.05 -3.77
C TYR A 125 -6.24 9.04 -3.67
N GLY A 126 -6.92 8.21 -4.47
CA GLY A 126 -8.38 8.06 -4.47
C GLY A 126 -8.92 7.27 -3.28
N LYS A 127 -8.07 6.50 -2.57
CA LYS A 127 -8.47 5.64 -1.44
C LYS A 127 -7.69 5.96 -0.17
N VAL A 128 -8.17 6.96 0.57
CA VAL A 128 -7.55 7.42 1.82
C VAL A 128 -7.95 6.54 3.01
N TYR A 129 -6.99 6.21 3.87
CA TYR A 129 -7.19 5.45 5.10
C TYR A 129 -6.88 6.28 6.33
N THR A 130 -7.61 6.00 7.42
CA THR A 130 -7.26 6.46 8.77
C THR A 130 -6.71 5.27 9.55
N VAL A 131 -5.52 5.43 10.14
CA VAL A 131 -4.88 4.38 10.95
C VAL A 131 -4.60 4.92 12.35
N GLU A 132 -5.15 4.27 13.37
CA GLU A 132 -4.95 4.63 14.77
C GLU A 132 -3.51 4.33 15.25
N HIS A 133 -3.00 5.11 16.20
CA HIS A 133 -1.64 4.95 16.73
C HIS A 133 -1.44 3.69 17.59
N ASN A 134 -2.52 3.09 18.09
CA ASN A 134 -2.49 1.83 18.84
C ASN A 134 -2.27 0.60 17.93
N VAL A 135 -2.42 0.74 16.61
CA VAL A 135 -2.22 -0.33 15.64
C VAL A 135 -0.75 -0.72 15.58
N LYS A 136 -0.47 -2.02 15.68
CA LYS A 136 0.90 -2.55 15.57
C LYS A 136 1.33 -2.54 14.11
N VAL A 137 2.40 -1.80 13.83
CA VAL A 137 2.93 -1.61 12.48
C VAL A 137 4.43 -1.90 12.42
N CYS A 138 4.93 -2.25 11.24
CA CYS A 138 6.35 -2.40 10.95
C CYS A 138 6.77 -1.29 9.99
N PHE A 139 7.57 -0.31 10.43
CA PHE A 139 8.07 0.76 9.56
C PHE A 139 9.11 0.22 8.58
N ILE A 140 8.93 0.52 7.29
CA ILE A 140 9.76 -0.03 6.22
C ILE A 140 10.62 1.00 5.48
N GLY A 141 10.42 2.29 5.75
CA GLY A 141 11.22 3.35 5.14
C GLY A 141 10.60 4.74 5.26
N GLN A 142 11.23 5.69 4.57
CA GLN A 142 10.82 7.10 4.54
C GLN A 142 11.02 7.72 3.15
N ILE A 143 10.24 8.76 2.87
CA ILE A 143 10.28 9.56 1.64
C ILE A 143 10.79 10.97 1.91
#